data_AF-A0A1R1Y3F0-F1
#
_entry.id   AF-A0A1R1Y3F0-F1
#
_cell.length_a   1.000
_cell.length_b   1.000
_cell.length_c   1.000
_cell.angle_alpha   90.00
_cell.angle_beta   90.00
_cell.angle_gamma   90.00
#
_symmetry.space_group_name_H-M   'P 1'
#
loop_
_entity.id
_entity.type
_entity.pdbx_description
1 polymer ?
#
loop_
_entity_poly.entity_id
_entity_poly.type
_entity_poly.pdbx_seq_one_letter_code
_entity_poly.pdbx_strand_id
1 'polypeptide(L)'
;MKNFRNLKIGYWNFQGISERKWIRAVNAVSEAELDILFLAETWFIDHEFNATHPMFFVSTPRILPIPAFGNNKAIIVCLVTQGTRKKISSDCETRYTVSIKINGNDIMAVYFPPSLKPDKIADHIPENSLSVLVGDINAFFGVQYGTKKIGPLARCNLF
;
A
#
# COMPACT_ATOMS: atom_id res chain seq x y z
N MET A 1 -18.25 24.83 -15.00
CA MET A 1 -18.36 23.37 -14.77
C MET A 1 -17.17 22.93 -13.94
N LYS A 2 -17.37 22.26 -12.80
CA LYS A 2 -16.26 21.63 -12.07
C LYS A 2 -15.79 20.44 -12.92
N ASN A 3 -14.57 20.49 -13.44
CA ASN A 3 -13.95 19.32 -14.06
C ASN A 3 -13.72 18.27 -12.97
N PHE A 4 -14.58 17.26 -12.92
CA PHE A 4 -14.36 16.09 -12.07
C PHE A 4 -13.26 15.25 -12.70
N ARG A 5 -12.02 15.42 -12.22
CA ARG A 5 -10.94 14.47 -12.53
C ARG A 5 -11.00 13.34 -11.52
N ASN A 6 -11.21 12.13 -12.01
CA ASN A 6 -11.14 10.92 -11.20
C ASN A 6 -9.71 10.73 -10.67
N LEU A 7 -9.59 10.30 -9.42
CA LEU A 7 -8.32 9.94 -8.81
C LEU A 7 -7.91 8.55 -9.29
N LYS A 8 -6.72 8.41 -9.86
CA LYS A 8 -6.17 7.13 -10.34
C LYS A 8 -5.18 6.56 -9.32
N ILE A 9 -5.53 5.41 -8.73
CA ILE A 9 -4.74 4.76 -7.67
C ILE A 9 -4.23 3.41 -8.18
N GLY A 10 -2.92 3.18 -8.06
CA GLY A 10 -2.30 1.88 -8.30
C GLY A 10 -1.85 1.20 -7.01
N TYR A 11 -1.77 -0.13 -7.05
CA TYR A 11 -1.17 -0.95 -5.99
C TYR A 11 -0.31 -2.04 -6.62
N TRP A 12 0.91 -2.25 -6.11
CA TRP A 12 1.80 -3.30 -6.59
C TRP A 12 2.59 -3.94 -5.43
N ASN A 13 2.37 -5.24 -5.19
CA ASN A 13 3.24 -6.05 -4.33
C ASN A 13 4.55 -6.41 -5.07
N PHE A 14 5.68 -5.90 -4.56
CA PHE A 14 7.00 -6.01 -5.18
C PHE A 14 7.73 -7.32 -4.88
N GLN A 15 7.49 -7.95 -3.73
CA GLN A 15 8.32 -9.07 -3.25
C GLN A 15 9.82 -8.72 -3.32
N GLY A 16 10.19 -7.62 -2.68
CA GLY A 16 11.53 -7.04 -2.66
C GLY A 16 11.73 -6.01 -3.77
N ILE A 17 12.13 -4.80 -3.37
CA ILE A 17 12.55 -3.77 -4.32
C ILE A 17 13.94 -4.08 -4.85
N SER A 18 14.12 -3.79 -6.13
CA SER A 18 15.41 -3.70 -6.80
C SER A 18 15.42 -2.41 -7.61
N GLU A 19 16.59 -1.90 -7.97
CA GLU A 19 16.72 -0.70 -8.80
C GLU A 19 15.84 -0.77 -10.06
N ARG A 20 15.83 -1.92 -10.75
CA ARG A 20 14.99 -2.14 -11.93
C ARG A 20 13.50 -2.05 -11.63
N LYS A 21 13.03 -2.65 -10.53
CA LYS A 21 11.62 -2.58 -10.12
C LYS A 21 11.24 -1.16 -9.71
N TRP A 22 12.14 -0.44 -9.03
CA TRP A 22 11.93 0.95 -8.64
C TRP A 22 11.74 1.85 -9.85
N ILE A 23 12.69 1.82 -10.81
CA ILE A 23 12.60 2.57 -12.07
C ILE A 23 11.28 2.24 -12.79
N ARG A 24 10.90 0.96 -12.83
CA ARG A 24 9.63 0.54 -13.44
C ARG A 24 8.41 1.12 -12.73
N ALA A 25 8.36 1.13 -11.39
CA ALA A 25 7.24 1.73 -10.66
C ALA A 25 7.15 3.24 -10.88
N VAL A 26 8.28 3.94 -10.84
CA VAL A 26 8.35 5.38 -11.14
C VAL A 26 7.81 5.67 -12.54
N ASN A 27 8.23 4.91 -13.55
CA ASN A 27 7.73 5.06 -14.92
C ASN A 27 6.24 4.70 -15.05
N ALA A 28 5.79 3.65 -14.34
CA ALA A 28 4.38 3.23 -14.36
C ALA A 28 3.42 4.31 -13.86
N VAL A 29 3.85 5.16 -12.91
CA VAL A 29 3.05 6.33 -12.48
C VAL A 29 2.73 7.23 -13.67
N SER A 30 3.74 7.55 -14.49
CA SER A 30 3.56 8.40 -15.66
C SER A 30 2.81 7.70 -16.80
N GLU A 31 3.20 6.46 -17.13
CA GLU A 31 2.65 5.70 -18.26
C GLU A 31 1.16 5.34 -18.08
N ALA A 32 0.76 4.97 -16.86
CA ALA A 32 -0.64 4.68 -16.53
C ALA A 32 -1.39 5.91 -16.00
N GLU A 33 -0.75 7.08 -16.03
CA GLU A 33 -1.27 8.36 -15.53
C GLU A 33 -1.81 8.27 -14.09
N LEU A 34 -1.14 7.51 -13.22
CA LEU A 34 -1.53 7.35 -11.83
C LEU A 34 -1.30 8.66 -11.06
N ASP A 35 -2.21 8.94 -10.14
CA ASP A 35 -2.04 10.03 -9.18
C ASP A 35 -1.31 9.55 -7.92
N ILE A 36 -1.56 8.29 -7.53
CA ILE A 36 -1.01 7.61 -6.36
C ILE A 36 -0.64 6.17 -6.75
N LEU A 37 0.51 5.69 -6.28
CA LEU A 37 0.93 4.30 -6.41
C LEU A 37 1.46 3.78 -5.07
N PHE A 38 0.82 2.73 -4.55
CA PHE A 38 1.28 2.02 -3.35
C PHE A 38 2.11 0.80 -3.75
N LEU A 39 3.30 0.67 -3.16
CA LEU A 39 4.23 -0.43 -3.39
C LEU A 39 4.37 -1.25 -2.10
N ALA A 40 3.91 -2.49 -2.09
CA ALA A 40 4.00 -3.37 -0.94
C ALA A 40 5.19 -4.33 -1.02
N GLU A 41 5.60 -4.89 0.11
CA GLU A 41 6.76 -5.79 0.24
C GLU A 41 8.07 -5.22 -0.34
N THR A 42 8.39 -3.95 -0.09
CA THR A 42 9.65 -3.38 -0.61
C THR A 42 10.91 -3.80 0.17
N TRP A 43 10.77 -4.37 1.38
CA TRP A 43 11.86 -4.90 2.22
C TRP A 43 13.02 -3.94 2.61
N PHE A 44 12.82 -2.62 2.53
CA PHE A 44 13.72 -1.55 3.01
C PHE A 44 15.05 -1.49 2.24
N ILE A 45 15.15 -2.22 1.13
CA ILE A 45 16.31 -2.17 0.25
C ILE A 45 16.36 -0.77 -0.39
N ASP A 46 17.51 -0.10 -0.24
CA ASP A 46 17.77 1.25 -0.74
C ASP A 46 16.72 2.30 -0.33
N HIS A 47 16.07 2.11 0.82
CA HIS A 47 14.96 2.96 1.25
C HIS A 47 15.33 4.44 1.32
N GLU A 48 16.47 4.77 1.94
CA GLU A 48 16.93 6.15 2.08
C GLU A 48 17.16 6.82 0.72
N PHE A 49 17.72 6.08 -0.24
CA PHE A 49 17.89 6.57 -1.61
C PHE A 49 16.55 6.80 -2.29
N ASN A 50 15.64 5.82 -2.23
CA ASN A 50 14.30 5.92 -2.80
C ASN A 50 13.48 7.06 -2.18
N ALA A 51 13.68 7.33 -0.88
CA ALA A 51 13.04 8.42 -0.15
C ALA A 51 13.44 9.82 -0.65
N THR A 52 14.60 9.95 -1.33
CA THR A 52 15.01 11.22 -1.95
C THR A 52 14.24 11.55 -3.23
N HIS A 53 13.52 10.58 -3.81
CA HIS A 53 12.83 10.79 -5.08
C HIS A 53 11.64 11.77 -4.92
N PRO A 54 11.41 12.73 -5.83
CA PRO A 54 10.36 13.75 -5.66
C PRO A 54 8.95 13.20 -5.49
N MET A 55 8.66 12.02 -6.07
CA MET A 55 7.37 11.36 -5.92
C MET A 55 7.23 10.53 -4.64
N PHE A 56 8.32 10.26 -3.93
CA PHE A 56 8.22 9.58 -2.65
C PHE A 56 7.43 10.45 -1.68
N PHE A 57 6.34 9.90 -1.16
CA PHE A 57 5.45 10.59 -0.24
C PHE A 57 5.70 10.13 1.19
N VAL A 58 5.40 8.86 1.46
CA VAL A 58 5.53 8.28 2.80
C VAL A 58 5.70 6.76 2.72
N SER A 59 6.09 6.14 3.82
CA SER A 59 6.15 4.69 3.95
C SER A 59 5.87 4.24 5.37
N THR A 60 5.43 2.99 5.53
CA THR A 60 5.35 2.34 6.84
C THR A 60 6.70 2.37 7.56
N PRO A 61 6.73 2.52 8.90
CA PRO A 61 7.97 2.60 9.66
C PRO A 61 8.75 1.28 9.64
N ARG A 62 10.07 1.38 9.80
CA ARG A 62 10.95 0.21 9.90
C ARG A 62 10.69 -0.55 11.20
N ILE A 63 10.43 -1.85 11.07
CA ILE A 63 10.27 -2.73 12.23
C ILE A 63 11.66 -3.04 12.79
N LEU A 64 11.86 -2.75 14.08
CA LEU A 64 13.07 -3.07 14.82
C LEU A 64 12.76 -4.13 15.89
N PRO A 65 13.72 -5.02 16.22
CA PRO A 65 15.05 -5.15 15.61
C PRO A 65 14.99 -5.72 14.18
N ILE A 66 16.00 -5.39 13.38
CA ILE A 66 16.17 -5.98 12.04
C ILE A 66 16.35 -7.50 12.21
N PRO A 67 15.57 -8.34 11.51
CA PRO A 67 15.70 -9.79 11.62
C PRO A 67 17.12 -10.23 11.25
N ALA A 68 17.72 -11.10 12.06
CA ALA A 68 19.03 -11.69 11.74
C ALA A 68 18.97 -12.60 10.50
N PHE A 69 17.79 -13.16 10.20
CA PHE A 69 17.55 -14.04 9.06
C PHE A 69 16.22 -13.68 8.37
N GLY A 70 16.21 -13.77 7.04
CA GLY A 70 15.06 -13.42 6.20
C GLY A 70 14.97 -11.93 5.87
N ASN A 71 14.02 -11.59 5.00
CA ASN A 71 13.85 -10.21 4.55
C ASN A 71 13.20 -9.35 5.64
N ASN A 72 13.49 -8.04 5.63
CA ASN A 72 12.73 -7.07 6.40
C ASN A 72 11.25 -7.18 5.99
N LYS A 73 10.42 -7.58 6.95
CA LYS A 73 9.01 -7.86 6.67
C LYS A 73 8.25 -6.56 6.45
N ALA A 74 7.28 -6.61 5.53
CA ALA A 74 6.13 -5.71 5.41
C ALA A 74 6.47 -4.22 5.31
N ILE A 75 6.53 -3.69 4.09
CA ILE A 75 6.64 -2.25 3.87
C ILE A 75 5.71 -1.84 2.76
N ILE A 76 4.98 -0.77 3.02
CA ILE A 76 4.27 -0.04 1.97
C ILE A 76 5.02 1.27 1.75
N VAL A 77 5.40 1.53 0.50
CA VAL A 77 5.87 2.84 0.04
C VAL A 77 4.76 3.47 -0.79
N CYS A 78 4.46 4.74 -0.53
CA CYS A 78 3.50 5.50 -1.30
C CYS A 78 4.22 6.51 -2.20
N LEU A 79 3.96 6.42 -3.50
CA LEU A 79 4.37 7.40 -4.50
C LEU A 79 3.18 8.27 -4.86
N VAL A 80 3.38 9.59 -4.88
CA VAL A 80 2.34 10.56 -5.19
C VAL A 80 2.89 11.61 -6.16
N THR A 81 2.12 11.93 -7.19
CA THR A 81 2.48 13.02 -8.11
C THR A 81 2.40 14.38 -7.42
N GLN A 82 3.24 15.34 -7.82
CA GLN A 82 3.32 16.66 -7.18
C GLN A 82 1.98 17.42 -7.16
N GLY A 83 1.18 17.29 -8.22
CA GLY A 83 -0.15 17.91 -8.30
C GLY A 83 -1.16 17.30 -7.32
N THR A 84 -1.03 16.02 -7.03
CA THR A 84 -1.89 15.29 -6.08
C THR A 84 -1.42 15.48 -4.64
N ARG A 85 -0.11 15.55 -4.41
CA ARG A 85 0.50 15.78 -3.09
C ARG A 85 -0.06 17.01 -2.39
N LYS A 86 -0.27 18.11 -3.12
CA LYS A 86 -0.84 19.37 -2.61
C LYS A 86 -2.30 19.26 -2.15
N LYS A 87 -3.00 18.17 -2.50
CA LYS A 87 -4.41 17.94 -2.16
C LYS A 87 -4.58 16.99 -0.96
N ILE A 88 -3.49 16.38 -0.51
CA ILE A 88 -3.47 15.53 0.67
C ILE A 88 -3.57 16.44 1.90
N SER A 89 -4.58 16.21 2.72
CA SER A 89 -4.81 16.97 3.96
C SER A 89 -4.20 16.32 5.19
N SER A 90 -3.99 15.01 5.16
CA SER A 90 -3.33 14.25 6.23
C SER A 90 -2.90 12.87 5.76
N ASP A 91 -1.93 12.30 6.46
CA ASP A 91 -1.43 10.94 6.30
C ASP A 91 -1.21 10.28 7.67
N CYS A 92 -1.23 8.95 7.70
CA CYS A 92 -0.98 8.15 8.90
C CYS A 92 -0.53 6.74 8.53
N GLU A 93 0.57 6.30 9.13
CA GLU A 93 1.17 5.01 8.87
C GLU A 93 1.16 4.14 10.12
N THR A 94 0.87 2.87 9.91
CA THR A 94 1.14 1.83 10.88
C THR A 94 2.14 0.84 10.30
N ARG A 95 2.42 -0.23 11.03
CA ARG A 95 3.24 -1.33 10.54
C ARG A 95 2.71 -1.97 9.25
N TYR A 96 1.39 -1.95 9.02
CA TYR A 96 0.74 -2.68 7.92
C TYR A 96 -0.08 -1.80 7.00
N THR A 97 -0.20 -0.51 7.31
CA THR A 97 -1.11 0.40 6.61
C THR A 97 -0.44 1.74 6.32
N VAL A 98 -0.81 2.32 5.18
CA VAL A 98 -0.58 3.74 4.87
C VAL A 98 -1.95 4.33 4.56
N SER A 99 -2.34 5.35 5.31
CA SER A 99 -3.62 6.03 5.18
C SER A 99 -3.40 7.45 4.71
N ILE A 100 -4.20 7.91 3.76
CA ILE A 100 -4.10 9.25 3.17
C ILE A 100 -5.50 9.82 3.06
N LYS A 101 -5.68 11.05 3.53
CA LYS A 101 -6.91 11.82 3.32
C LYS A 101 -6.71 12.83 2.19
N ILE A 102 -7.54 12.75 1.16
CA ILE A 102 -7.46 13.62 -0.02
C ILE A 102 -8.84 14.13 -0.41
N ASN A 103 -9.01 15.46 -0.46
CA ASN A 103 -10.30 16.11 -0.74
C ASN A 103 -11.47 15.55 0.09
N GLY A 104 -11.21 15.22 1.37
CA GLY A 104 -12.21 14.62 2.27
C GLY A 104 -12.44 13.12 2.12
N ASN A 105 -11.77 12.44 1.18
CA ASN A 105 -11.85 10.99 0.98
C ASN A 105 -10.71 10.29 1.74
N ASP A 106 -11.04 9.26 2.49
CA ASP A 106 -10.07 8.45 3.24
C ASP A 106 -9.68 7.22 2.40
N ILE A 107 -8.39 7.13 2.07
CA ILE A 107 -7.79 6.06 1.28
C ILE A 107 -6.81 5.30 2.18
N MET A 108 -6.97 4.00 2.28
CA MET A 108 -6.08 3.14 3.04
C MET A 108 -5.47 2.07 2.14
N ALA A 109 -4.14 2.04 2.09
CA ALA A 109 -3.39 0.94 1.52
C ALA A 109 -2.96 -0.03 2.62
N VAL A 110 -3.10 -1.34 2.36
CA VAL A 110 -2.77 -2.39 3.34
C VAL A 110 -1.84 -3.45 2.78
N TYR A 111 -1.05 -4.03 3.67
CA TYR A 111 -0.33 -5.28 3.44
C TYR A 111 -0.41 -6.10 4.73
N PHE A 112 -1.29 -7.08 4.76
CA PHE A 112 -1.45 -7.98 5.90
C PHE A 112 -0.71 -9.28 5.63
N PRO A 113 0.52 -9.47 6.15
CA PRO A 113 1.32 -10.66 5.84
C PRO A 113 0.59 -11.93 6.29
N PRO A 114 0.77 -13.10 5.65
CA PRO A 114 0.07 -14.34 6.02
C PRO A 114 0.20 -14.72 7.51
N SER A 115 1.30 -14.31 8.15
CA SER A 115 1.56 -14.55 9.57
C SER A 115 0.77 -13.67 10.53
N LEU A 116 0.12 -12.59 10.07
CA LEU A 116 -0.72 -11.74 10.91
C LEU A 116 -2.00 -12.50 11.27
N LYS A 117 -2.32 -12.59 12.56
CA LYS A 117 -3.53 -13.30 12.98
C LYS A 117 -4.78 -12.49 12.59
N PRO A 118 -5.90 -13.13 12.18
CA PRO A 118 -7.11 -12.42 11.76
C PRO A 118 -7.68 -11.45 12.81
N ASP A 119 -7.67 -11.82 14.09
CA ASP A 119 -8.09 -10.97 15.21
C ASP A 119 -7.27 -9.68 15.32
N LYS A 120 -6.04 -9.68 14.81
CA LYS A 120 -5.16 -8.50 14.76
C LYS A 120 -5.33 -7.64 13.52
N ILE A 121 -6.05 -8.12 12.49
CA ILE A 121 -6.33 -7.31 11.30
C ILE A 121 -7.31 -6.18 11.64
N ALA A 122 -8.33 -6.48 12.44
CA ALA A 122 -9.34 -5.51 12.85
C ALA A 122 -8.73 -4.30 13.58
N ASP A 123 -7.69 -4.52 14.40
CA ASP A 123 -6.94 -3.47 15.09
C ASP A 123 -6.30 -2.42 14.14
N HIS A 124 -6.19 -2.72 12.84
CA HIS A 124 -5.58 -1.86 11.83
C HIS A 124 -6.58 -1.22 10.85
N ILE A 125 -7.85 -1.62 10.90
CA ILE A 125 -8.91 -1.05 10.06
C ILE A 125 -9.69 -0.04 10.91
N PRO A 126 -9.87 1.21 10.46
CA PRO A 126 -10.56 2.21 11.26
C PRO A 126 -12.06 1.87 11.35
N GLU A 127 -12.68 2.26 12.46
CA GLU A 127 -14.14 2.18 12.61
C GLU A 127 -14.89 3.14 11.67
N ASN A 128 -14.19 4.18 11.21
CA ASN A 128 -14.73 5.18 10.29
C ASN A 128 -14.85 4.61 8.86
N SER A 129 -15.82 5.10 8.09
CA SER A 129 -15.97 4.70 6.68
C SER A 129 -14.74 5.10 5.85
N LEU A 130 -14.18 4.14 5.12
CA LEU A 130 -13.15 4.37 4.10
C LEU A 130 -13.78 4.61 2.73
N SER A 131 -13.25 5.56 1.97
CA SER A 131 -13.61 5.74 0.56
C SER A 131 -12.95 4.67 -0.31
N VAL A 132 -11.72 4.29 0.02
CA VAL A 132 -10.97 3.24 -0.67
C VAL A 132 -10.15 2.45 0.34
N LEU A 133 -10.28 1.12 0.29
CA LEU A 133 -9.36 0.18 0.89
C LEU A 133 -8.70 -0.62 -0.23
N VAL A 134 -7.37 -0.64 -0.30
CA VAL A 134 -6.64 -1.33 -1.36
C VAL A 134 -5.43 -2.08 -0.82
N GLY A 135 -5.23 -3.31 -1.27
CA GLY A 135 -3.95 -3.98 -1.10
C GLY A 135 -4.03 -5.47 -0.90
N ASP A 136 -2.90 -6.03 -0.48
CA ASP A 136 -2.72 -7.46 -0.28
C ASP A 136 -3.09 -7.87 1.15
N ILE A 137 -4.30 -8.38 1.27
CA ILE A 137 -4.86 -8.90 2.52
C ILE A 137 -4.52 -10.39 2.74
N ASN A 138 -3.76 -11.03 1.83
CA ASN A 138 -3.44 -12.46 1.84
C ASN A 138 -4.66 -13.36 2.15
N ALA A 139 -5.76 -13.11 1.46
CA ALA A 139 -6.98 -13.93 1.49
C ALA A 139 -7.37 -14.33 0.06
N PHE A 140 -7.84 -15.55 -0.10
CA PHE A 140 -8.27 -16.11 -1.38
C PHE A 140 -9.77 -16.42 -1.32
N PHE A 141 -10.58 -15.71 -2.11
CA PHE A 141 -12.06 -15.86 -2.10
C PHE A 141 -12.58 -16.93 -3.07
N GLY A 142 -11.69 -17.72 -3.67
CA GLY A 142 -12.06 -18.77 -4.60
C GLY A 142 -12.32 -18.30 -6.03
N VAL A 143 -12.92 -19.19 -6.82
CA VAL A 143 -12.88 -19.14 -8.29
C VAL A 143 -13.60 -17.94 -8.88
N GLN A 144 -14.65 -17.44 -8.20
CA GLN A 144 -15.38 -16.25 -8.60
C GLN A 144 -14.49 -14.99 -8.58
N TYR A 145 -13.41 -15.03 -7.80
CA TYR A 145 -12.43 -13.97 -7.65
C TYR A 145 -11.08 -14.32 -8.32
N GLY A 146 -11.09 -15.25 -9.28
CA GLY A 146 -9.94 -15.55 -10.13
C GLY A 146 -8.88 -16.48 -9.53
N THR A 147 -9.17 -17.17 -8.42
CA THR A 147 -8.22 -18.11 -7.79
C THR A 147 -8.87 -19.45 -7.47
N LYS A 148 -8.15 -20.57 -7.66
CA LYS A 148 -8.63 -21.90 -7.22
C LYS A 148 -8.49 -22.12 -5.72
N LYS A 149 -7.69 -21.30 -5.03
CA LYS A 149 -7.46 -21.40 -3.59
C LYS A 149 -8.58 -20.69 -2.83
N ILE A 150 -8.93 -21.21 -1.66
CA ILE A 150 -9.88 -20.58 -0.74
C ILE A 150 -9.22 -20.44 0.64
N GLY A 151 -9.42 -19.30 1.27
CA GLY A 151 -9.03 -19.01 2.64
C GLY A 151 -7.79 -18.12 2.79
N PRO A 152 -7.28 -17.93 4.02
CA PRO A 152 -7.84 -18.45 5.27
C PRO A 152 -9.25 -17.92 5.52
N LEU A 153 -10.20 -18.79 5.88
CA LEU A 153 -11.63 -18.44 5.99
C LEU A 153 -11.87 -17.28 6.96
N ALA A 154 -11.14 -17.26 8.07
CA ALA A 154 -11.21 -16.17 9.05
C ALA A 154 -10.84 -14.80 8.45
N ARG A 155 -9.95 -14.75 7.45
CA ARG A 155 -9.66 -13.51 6.72
C ARG A 155 -10.73 -13.20 5.69
N CYS A 156 -11.21 -14.21 4.96
CA CYS A 156 -12.30 -14.03 4.01
C CYS A 156 -13.58 -13.52 4.67
N ASN A 157 -13.83 -13.85 5.95
CA ASN A 157 -15.00 -13.36 6.67
C ASN A 157 -14.86 -11.92 7.18
N LEU A 158 -13.66 -11.33 7.14
CA LEU A 158 -13.41 -9.93 7.55
C LEU A 158 -13.62 -8.92 6.41
N PHE A 159 -13.66 -9.38 5.15
CA PHE A 159 -13.68 -8.54 3.95
C PHE A 159 -14.73 -9.06 2.96
#